data_AF-A0A533BB15-F1
#
_entry.id   AF-A0A533BB15-F1
#
_cell.length_a   1.000
_cell.length_b   1.000
_cell.length_c   1.000
_cell.angle_alpha   90.00
_cell.angle_beta   90.00
_cell.angle_gamma   90.00
#
_symmetry.space_group_name_H-M   'P 1'
#
loop_
_entity.id
_entity.type
_entity.pdbx_description
1 polymer ?
#
loop_
_entity_poly.entity_id
_entity_poly.type
_entity_poly.pdbx_seq_one_letter_code
_entity_poly.pdbx_strand_id
1 'polypeptide(L)' 'MTMKEPQSITKDPICGMNVDEATALHAERDGKKFYFCSDHCRQTFLPTPVGVKPESKSPGCCG' A
#
# COMPACT_ATOMS: atom_id res chain seq x y z
N MET A 1 -15.83 16.13 17.60
CA MET A 1 -15.71 14.85 16.89
C MET A 1 -14.29 14.73 16.35
N THR A 2 -13.57 13.72 16.84
CA THR A 2 -12.39 13.05 16.26
C THR A 2 -11.20 13.92 15.81
N MET A 3 -10.28 14.12 16.75
CA MET A 3 -8.89 14.53 16.53
C MET A 3 -8.19 13.41 15.74
N LYS A 4 -7.85 13.66 14.48
CA LYS A 4 -7.00 12.76 13.70
C LYS A 4 -5.64 13.44 13.57
N GLU A 5 -4.86 13.36 14.63
CA GLU A 5 -3.47 13.80 14.65
C GLU A 5 -2.65 12.55 14.86
N PRO A 6 -1.93 12.12 13.82
CA PRO A 6 -0.47 12.25 13.91
C PRO A 6 0.11 12.90 12.67
N GLN A 7 0.86 13.99 12.87
CA GLN A 7 1.62 14.67 11.82
C GLN A 7 2.99 14.00 11.69
N SER A 8 3.04 12.88 10.96
CA SER A 8 4.29 12.18 10.69
C SER A 8 4.28 11.85 9.20
N ILE A 9 4.67 12.86 8.41
CA ILE A 9 4.72 12.75 6.96
C ILE A 9 6.05 12.10 6.59
N THR A 10 5.96 10.94 5.96
CA THR A 10 7.09 10.20 5.42
C THR A 10 7.02 10.15 3.90
N LYS A 11 8.15 9.92 3.26
CA LYS A 11 8.25 9.92 1.81
C LYS A 11 8.27 8.50 1.29
N ASP A 12 7.32 8.18 0.43
CA ASP A 12 7.25 6.88 -0.23
C ASP A 12 8.48 6.70 -1.15
N PRO A 13 9.28 5.63 -0.99
CA PRO A 13 10.49 5.41 -1.79
C PRO A 13 10.22 4.89 -3.21
N ILE A 14 8.98 4.52 -3.53
CA ILE A 14 8.56 4.01 -4.85
C ILE A 14 8.13 5.16 -5.75
N CYS A 15 7.24 6.02 -5.27
CA CYS A 15 6.65 7.12 -6.04
C CYS A 15 7.15 8.51 -5.63
N GLY A 16 7.78 8.65 -4.46
CA GLY A 16 8.25 9.94 -3.94
C GLY A 16 7.15 10.83 -3.36
N MET A 17 5.94 10.31 -3.19
CA MET A 17 4.80 11.03 -2.61
C MET A 17 4.93 11.14 -1.10
N ASN A 18 4.45 12.26 -0.54
CA ASN A 18 4.33 12.45 0.90
C ASN A 18 3.11 11.68 1.42
N VAL A 19 3.31 10.83 2.42
CA VAL A 19 2.29 9.95 2.99
C VAL A 19 2.32 10.08 4.50
N ASP A 20 1.17 9.94 5.11
CA ASP A 20 1.03 10.14 6.54
C ASP A 20 1.20 8.81 7.27
N GLU A 21 2.26 8.61 8.04
CA GLU A 21 2.63 7.33 8.70
C GLU A 21 1.48 6.72 9.51
N ALA A 22 0.58 7.57 10.03
CA ALA A 22 -0.59 7.17 10.80
C ALA A 22 -1.64 6.42 9.99
N THR A 23 -1.74 6.75 8.70
CA THR A 23 -2.78 6.23 7.79
C THR A 23 -2.19 5.47 6.61
N ALA A 24 -0.90 5.63 6.37
CA ALA A 24 -0.14 4.98 5.32
C ALA A 24 0.05 3.49 5.62
N LEU A 25 0.19 2.72 4.55
CA LEU A 25 0.52 1.31 4.65
C LEU A 25 1.99 1.19 4.98
N HIS A 26 2.36 0.25 5.84
CA HIS A 26 3.75 -0.06 6.11
C HIS A 26 4.08 -1.51 5.75
N ALA A 27 5.35 -1.77 5.48
CA ALA A 27 5.89 -3.11 5.33
C ALA A 27 7.25 -3.22 6.02
N GLU A 28 7.53 -4.41 6.56
CA GLU A 28 8.79 -4.72 7.19
C GLU A 28 9.69 -5.48 6.20
N ARG A 29 10.88 -4.95 5.95
CA ARG A 29 11.92 -5.54 5.09
C ARG A 29 13.26 -5.39 5.75
N ASP A 30 13.99 -6.50 5.89
CA ASP A 30 15.34 -6.50 6.45
C ASP A 30 15.39 -5.85 7.86
N GLY A 31 14.33 -6.06 8.66
CA GLY A 31 14.17 -5.48 10.00
C GLY A 31 13.88 -3.97 10.01
N LYS A 32 13.57 -3.37 8.87
CA LYS A 32 13.22 -1.95 8.73
C LYS A 32 11.76 -1.80 8.28
N LYS A 33 11.04 -0.87 8.90
CA LYS A 33 9.68 -0.50 8.49
C LYS A 33 9.75 0.61 7.45
N PHE A 34 9.08 0.40 6.33
CA PHE A 34 8.90 1.38 5.26
C PHE A 34 7.43 1.68 5.08
N TYR A 35 7.10 2.90 4.66
CA TYR A 35 5.75 3.39 4.51
C TYR A 35 5.43 3.72 3.06
N PHE A 36 4.18 3.50 2.69
CA PHE A 36 3.70 3.55 1.31
C PHE A 36 2.38 4.29 1.18
N CYS A 37 2.24 5.01 0.07
CA CYS A 37 1.03 5.77 -0.21
C CYS A 37 -0.16 4.86 -0.55
N SER A 38 0.09 3.64 -0.99
CA SER A 38 -0.91 2.72 -1.53
C SER A 38 -0.39 1.28 -1.54
N ASP A 39 -1.34 0.35 -1.63
CA ASP A 39 -1.05 -1.09 -1.64
C ASP A 39 -0.17 -1.48 -2.83
N HIS A 40 -0.37 -0.81 -3.96
CA HIS A 40 0.48 -0.96 -5.14
C HIS A 40 1.96 -0.67 -4.84
N CYS A 41 2.26 0.47 -4.21
CA CYS A 41 3.65 0.84 -3.86
C CYS A 41 4.26 -0.15 -2.88
N ARG A 42 3.48 -0.58 -1.88
CA ARG A 42 3.91 -1.63 -0.95
C ARG A 42 4.24 -2.94 -1.68
N GLN A 43 3.36 -3.39 -2.58
CA GLN A 43 3.58 -4.61 -3.36
C GLN A 43 4.79 -4.51 -4.29
N THR A 44 5.02 -3.36 -4.92
CA THR A 44 6.23 -3.11 -5.73
C THR A 44 7.50 -3.16 -4.88
N PHE A 45 7.43 -2.69 -3.63
CA PHE A 45 8.57 -2.68 -2.71
C PHE A 45 8.90 -4.07 -2.15
N LEU A 46 7.89 -4.91 -1.94
CA LEU A 46 8.10 -6.30 -1.53
C LEU A 46 8.55 -7.12 -2.77
N PRO A 47 9.72 -7.77 -2.80
CA PRO A 47 9.99 -8.82 -3.79
C PRO A 47 8.85 -9.84 -3.80
N THR A 48 8.20 -9.86 -4.96
CA THR A 48 6.92 -10.42 -5.39
C THR A 48 6.34 -11.57 -4.56
N PRO A 49 5.09 -11.48 -4.03
CA PRO A 49 4.24 -12.65 -3.97
C PRO A 49 3.75 -12.92 -5.41
N VAL A 50 4.34 -13.92 -6.05
CA VAL A 50 3.79 -14.44 -7.29
C VAL A 50 2.33 -14.83 -7.05
N GLY A 51 1.41 -14.13 -7.71
CA GLY A 51 0.02 -14.56 -7.82
C GLY A 51 -0.94 -13.88 -6.86
N VAL A 52 -1.48 -12.74 -7.30
CA VAL A 52 -2.92 -12.61 -7.50
C VAL A 52 -3.12 -11.64 -8.68
N LYS A 53 -3.23 -12.22 -9.88
CA LYS A 53 -3.79 -11.51 -11.04
C LYS A 53 -5.21 -11.07 -10.64
N PRO A 54 -5.62 -9.83 -10.96
CA PRO A 54 -6.99 -9.40 -10.74
C PRO A 54 -7.87 -10.15 -11.74
N GLU A 55 -8.60 -11.17 -11.29
CA GLU A 55 -9.67 -11.73 -12.11
C GLU A 55 -10.91 -10.85 -11.97
N SER A 56 -10.82 -9.67 -12.58
CA SER A 56 -11.98 -8.93 -13.02
C SER A 56 -12.48 -9.58 -14.31
N LYS A 57 -13.27 -10.65 -14.19
CA LYS A 57 -14.32 -10.96 -15.19
C LYS A 57 -15.53 -11.48 -14.43
N SER A 58 -16.57 -10.65 -14.41
CA SER A 58 -17.91 -11.03 -14.00
C SER A 58 -18.27 -12.41 -14.56
N PRO A 59 -18.87 -13.31 -13.76
CA PRO A 59 -19.53 -14.46 -14.34
C PRO A 59 -20.70 -13.93 -15.17
N GLY A 60 -20.63 -14.12 -16.49
CA GLY A 60 -21.81 -14.01 -17.34
C GLY A 60 -22.81 -15.07 -16.90
N CYS A 61 -23.86 -14.65 -16.21
CA CYS A 61 -25.16 -15.30 -16.10
C CYS A 61 -26.15 -14.32 -16.78
N CYS A 62 -27.04 -14.65 -17.70
CA CYS A 62 -27.85 -15.85 -17.91
C CYS A 62 -28.14 -16.04 -19.41
N GLY A 63 -28.48 -17.28 -19.78
CA GLY A 63 -29.07 -17.63 -21.08
C GLY A 63 -30.58 -17.43 -21.15
#